data_AF-A0A6B2DGI1-F1
#
_entry.id   AF-A0A6B2DGI1-F1
#
_cell.length_a   1.000
_cell.length_b   1.000
_cell.length_c   1.000
_cell.angle_alpha   90.00
_cell.angle_beta   90.00
_cell.angle_gamma   90.00
#
_symmetry.space_group_name_H-M   'P 1'
#
loop_
_entity.id
_entity.type
_entity.pdbx_description
1 polymer ?
#
loop_
_entity_poly.entity_id
_entity_poly.type
_entity_poly.pdbx_seq_one_letter_code
_entity_poly.pdbx_strand_id
1 'polypeptide(L)' 'MAQYEFVCGSPVCDTRLLAPGKDVLMAKVAEHVKTEHRIPAPTKSLVQFIEANTIREILPAGTGGQS' A
#
# COMPACT_ATOMS: atom_id res chain seq x y z
N MET A 1 8.78 14.91 -3.72
CA MET A 1 7.54 14.58 -3.00
C MET A 1 7.64 13.12 -2.59
N ALA A 2 7.48 12.81 -1.30
CA ALA A 2 7.42 11.41 -0.86
C ALA A 2 6.27 10.70 -1.57
N GLN A 3 6.52 9.49 -2.06
CA GLN A 3 5.49 8.64 -2.64
C GLN A 3 5.31 7.44 -1.72
N TYR A 4 4.10 6.92 -1.64
CA TYR A 4 3.80 5.73 -0.84
C TYR A 4 3.48 4.59 -1.77
N GLU A 5 3.98 3.43 -1.40
CA GLU A 5 3.78 2.17 -2.07
C GLU A 5 3.02 1.20 -1.17
N PHE A 6 2.07 0.48 -1.75
CA PHE A 6 1.45 -0.69 -1.15
C PHE A 6 1.75 -1.92 -1.99
N VAL A 7 2.10 -3.01 -1.32
CA VAL A 7 2.22 -4.34 -1.92
C VAL A 7 1.29 -5.29 -1.18
N CYS A 8 0.36 -5.92 -1.90
CA CYS A 8 -0.54 -6.88 -1.27
C CYS A 8 0.25 -8.07 -0.69
N GLY A 9 -0.03 -8.43 0.56
CA GLY A 9 0.65 -9.52 1.25
C GLY A 9 0.07 -10.91 0.96
N SER A 10 -0.92 -11.02 0.06
CA SER A 10 -1.55 -12.29 -0.25
C SER A 10 -0.76 -13.04 -1.32
N PRO A 11 -0.45 -14.33 -1.16
CA PRO A 11 0.36 -15.09 -2.12
C PRO A 11 -0.31 -15.27 -3.49
N VAL A 12 -1.62 -15.02 -3.56
CA VAL A 12 -2.42 -15.09 -4.79
C VAL A 12 -2.73 -13.71 -5.38
N CYS A 13 -2.31 -12.63 -4.72
CA CYS A 13 -2.56 -11.26 -5.15
C CYS A 13 -1.26 -10.47 -5.17
N ASP A 14 -0.77 -10.18 -6.36
CA ASP A 14 0.47 -9.41 -6.59
C ASP A 14 0.17 -7.93 -6.89
N THR A 15 -0.90 -7.41 -6.30
CA THR A 15 -1.32 -6.03 -6.56
C THR A 15 -0.37 -5.06 -5.90
N ARG A 16 0.15 -4.13 -6.71
CA ARG A 16 1.01 -3.02 -6.29
C ARG A 16 0.33 -1.68 -6.57
N LEU A 17 0.25 -0.83 -5.56
CA LEU A 17 -0.38 0.49 -5.67
C LEU A 17 0.60 1.58 -5.28
N LEU A 18 0.56 2.69 -6.02
CA LEU A 18 1.36 3.88 -5.77
C LEU A 18 0.45 5.10 -5.59
N ALA A 19 0.80 5.95 -4.64
CA ALA A 19 0.11 7.21 -4.40
C ALA A 19 1.05 8.28 -3.82
N PRO A 20 0.80 9.57 -4.09
CA PRO A 20 1.63 10.67 -3.58
C PRO A 20 1.43 10.96 -2.08
N GLY A 21 0.56 10.20 -1.39
CA GLY A 21 0.24 10.38 0.01
C GLY A 21 -0.37 9.12 0.60
N LYS A 22 -0.14 8.91 1.89
CA LYS A 22 -0.60 7.73 2.62
C LYS A 22 -2.12 7.58 2.63
N ASP A 23 -2.86 8.68 2.85
CA ASP A 23 -4.33 8.65 2.85
C ASP A 23 -4.90 8.27 1.48
N VAL A 24 -4.30 8.80 0.41
CA VAL A 24 -4.67 8.47 -0.98
C VAL A 24 -4.37 7.00 -1.28
N LEU A 25 -3.23 6.49 -0.79
CA LEU A 25 -2.90 5.08 -0.92
C LEU A 25 -3.92 4.21 -0.17
N MET A 26 -4.30 4.60 1.05
CA MET A 26 -5.24 3.85 1.87
C MET A 26 -6.63 3.76 1.26
N ALA A 27 -7.10 4.82 0.60
CA ALA A 27 -8.34 4.76 -0.18
C ALA A 27 -8.27 3.70 -1.29
N LYS A 28 -7.16 3.66 -2.05
CA LYS A 28 -6.95 2.65 -3.11
C LYS A 28 -6.85 1.23 -2.54
N VAL A 29 -6.18 1.06 -1.41
CA VAL A 29 -6.05 -0.24 -0.74
C VAL A 29 -7.41 -0.72 -0.23
N ALA A 30 -8.23 0.16 0.34
CA ALA A 30 -9.57 -0.20 0.78
C ALA A 30 -10.46 -0.67 -0.38
N GLU A 31 -10.37 0.02 -1.52
CA GLU A 31 -11.05 -0.40 -2.76
C GLU A 31 -10.54 -1.76 -3.27
N HIS A 32 -9.23 -1.96 -3.28
CA HIS A 32 -8.60 -3.22 -3.67
C HIS A 32 -9.06 -4.39 -2.77
N VAL A 33 -9.03 -4.22 -1.46
CA VAL A 33 -9.47 -5.23 -0.49
C VAL A 33 -10.96 -5.56 -0.67
N LYS A 34 -11.78 -4.57 -0.99
CA LYS A 34 -13.22 -4.76 -1.25
C LYS A 34 -13.48 -5.52 -2.56
N THR A 35 -12.72 -5.24 -3.61
CA THR A 35 -12.97 -5.77 -4.97
C THR A 35 -12.30 -7.11 -5.20
N GLU A 36 -11.00 -7.21 -4.93
CA GLU A 36 -10.19 -8.40 -5.19
C GLU A 36 -10.33 -9.45 -4.08
N HIS A 37 -10.32 -9.01 -2.82
CA HIS A 37 -10.45 -9.92 -1.67
C HIS A 37 -11.89 -10.11 -1.20
N ARG A 38 -12.85 -9.37 -1.77
CA ARG A 38 -14.28 -9.39 -1.37
C ARG A 38 -14.49 -9.17 0.14
N ILE A 39 -13.65 -8.34 0.76
CA ILE A 39 -13.78 -7.96 2.17
C ILE A 39 -14.39 -6.55 2.23
N PRO A 40 -15.72 -6.41 2.36
CA PRO A 40 -16.39 -5.11 2.27
C PRO A 40 -16.13 -4.20 3.48
N ALA A 41 -15.82 -4.78 4.64
CA ALA A 41 -15.53 -4.06 5.87
C ALA A 41 -14.27 -4.67 6.52
N PRO A 42 -13.06 -4.21 6.13
CA PRO A 42 -11.83 -4.66 6.78
C PRO A 42 -11.87 -4.27 8.26
N THR A 43 -11.55 -5.21 9.13
CA THR A 43 -11.50 -4.94 10.59
C THR A 43 -10.39 -3.94 10.89
N LYS A 44 -10.50 -3.23 12.03
CA LYS A 44 -9.46 -2.29 12.48
C LYS A 44 -8.07 -2.95 12.56
N SER A 45 -8.03 -4.21 13.00
CA SER A 45 -6.77 -4.98 13.07
C SER A 45 -6.18 -5.24 11.68
N LEU A 46 -7.00 -5.57 10.68
CA LEU A 46 -6.53 -5.76 9.31
C LEU A 46 -6.00 -4.45 8.71
N VAL A 47 -6.70 -3.33 8.93
CA VAL A 47 -6.25 -2.01 8.47
C VAL A 47 -4.90 -1.64 9.09
N GLN A 48 -4.75 -1.81 10.41
CA GLN A 48 -3.48 -1.56 11.11
C GLN A 48 -2.36 -2.47 10.61
N PHE A 49 -2.66 -3.75 10.36
CA PHE A 49 -1.68 -4.69 9.82
C PHE A 49 -1.19 -4.27 8.43
N ILE A 50 -2.13 -3.92 7.54
CA ILE A 50 -1.84 -3.41 6.20
C ILE A 50 -0.96 -2.15 6.31
N GLU A 51 -1.37 -1.18 7.12
CA GLU A 51 -0.66 0.08 7.28
C GLU A 51 0.77 -0.10 7.80
N ALA A 52 0.98 -1.03 8.75
CA ALA A 52 2.27 -1.25 9.37
C ALA A 52 3.23 -2.12 8.54
N ASN A 53 2.71 -3.06 7.75
CA ASN A 53 3.55 -4.09 7.11
C ASN A 53 3.59 -4.02 5.58
N THR A 54 2.54 -3.49 4.96
CA THR A 54 2.36 -3.55 3.49
C THR A 54 2.55 -2.20 2.81
N ILE A 55 2.57 -1.10 3.58
CA ILE A 55 2.82 0.24 3.08
C ILE A 55 4.26 0.66 3.36
N ARG A 56 4.91 1.25 2.37
CA ARG A 56 6.25 1.82 2.50
C ARG A 56 6.30 3.20 1.89
N GLU A 57 7.00 4.12 2.55
CA GLU A 57 7.38 5.38 1.95
C GLU A 57 8.56 5.12 1.00
N ILE A 58 8.39 5.53 -0.25
CA ILE A 58 9.42 5.52 -1.27
C ILE A 58 9.78 6.97 -1.60
N LEU A 59 11.08 7.28 -1.52
CA LEU A 59 11.59 8.54 -2.00
C LEU A 59 11.63 8.46 -3.54
N PRO A 60 11.26 9.54 -4.26
CA PRO A 60 11.47 9.59 -5.69
C PRO A 60 12.96 9.39 -5.94
N ALA A 61 13.31 8.42 -6.79
CA ALA A 61 14.69 8.05 -7.05
C ALA A 61 15.48 9.28 -7.53
N GLY A 62 16.19 9.92 -6.61
CA GLY A 62 17.17 10.95 -6.86
C GLY A 62 18.52 10.40 -6.43
N THR A 63 19.32 9.96 -7.41
CA THR A 63 20.79 9.86 -7.33
C THR A 63 21.35 9.25 -6.05
N GLY A 64 21.22 7.93 -5.90
CA GLY A 64 22.18 7.15 -5.11
C GLY A 64 23.48 7.04 -5.89
N GLY A 65 24.35 8.04 -5.75
CA GLY A 65 25.76 7.92 -6.11
C GLY A 65 26.35 6.72 -5.38
N GLN A 66 26.89 5.78 -6.15
CA GLN A 66 27.72 4.71 -5.65
C GLN A 66 28.94 5.36 -4.98
N SER A 67 29.15 5.06 -3.70
CA SER A 67 30.42 5.33 -2.99
C SER A 67 31.19 4.01 -2.92
#